data_AF-A0A8X6Q0T0-F1
#
_entry.id   AF-A0A8X6Q0T0-F1
#
_cell.length_a   1.000
_cell.length_b   1.000
_cell.length_c   1.000
_cell.angle_alpha   90.00
_cell.angle_beta   90.00
_cell.angle_gamma   90.00
#
_symmetry.space_group_name_H-M   'P 1'
#
loop_
_entity.id
_entity.type
_entity.pdbx_description
1 polymer ?
#
loop_
_entity_poly.entity_id
_entity_poly.type
_entity_poly.pdbx_seq_one_letter_code
_entity_poly.pdbx_strand_id
1 'polypeptide(L)'
;MRGLAITELHSGNKIKKELSFESAYYLLSYAKEVYDVTKSTYEIVTEAKKNVLEIEKLIESWKDIPIYMQETSNSLMDFRNVISPSVKKQIQNIKATSECMTNVLKKNLELFKSDPNSNEWQGYLYYLDSIIEKGLKDAIRCSLQYIFKNTDPQNKKIAPFCKICMLLEQDIKFHPRLDDQEGNLSSIFNSVLDQIYSLAKQIKCFSKSDSDYYETIHREIPLETVKLSIKKNVSDGINKALAESQQFRIYSDLWSKDVDEVLTDFVLHGPMPDIDDEFEEEIVLELKPPTEEEFRTEIAQFDQLQKQLDDIPPVIEIESWLILDVTAFKETLLTLIQKWSTSYKKKLIELKRLGKLRKIEEDGDL
;
A
#
# COMPACT_ATOMS: atom_id res chain seq x y z
N MET A 1 29.58 89.54 -26.15
CA MET A 1 29.54 89.61 -27.63
C MET A 1 29.06 88.26 -28.14
N ARG A 2 28.02 88.28 -28.98
CA ARG A 2 27.78 87.44 -30.17
C ARG A 2 28.18 85.95 -30.05
N GLY A 3 27.28 84.98 -30.15
CA GLY A 3 26.04 84.93 -30.91
C GLY A 3 26.09 83.70 -31.78
N LEU A 4 25.00 82.92 -31.84
CA LEU A 4 24.74 82.05 -32.98
C LEU A 4 23.28 82.20 -33.34
N ALA A 5 23.08 82.86 -34.47
CA ALA A 5 21.81 83.18 -35.08
C ALA A 5 21.22 81.95 -35.76
N ILE A 6 19.90 81.92 -35.75
CA ILE A 6 19.01 81.02 -36.47
C ILE A 6 18.90 81.51 -37.92
N THR A 7 18.91 80.58 -38.87
CA THR A 7 18.28 80.69 -40.21
C THR A 7 17.85 79.26 -40.59
N GLU A 8 16.59 78.88 -40.35
CA GLU A 8 15.47 78.88 -41.32
C GLU A 8 15.72 77.97 -42.53
N LEU A 9 14.81 77.18 -43.10
CA LEU A 9 13.40 76.81 -42.91
C LEU A 9 13.17 75.78 -44.04
N HIS A 10 12.56 74.62 -43.79
CA HIS A 10 11.75 73.93 -44.81
C HIS A 10 10.64 73.14 -44.11
N SER A 11 9.45 73.77 -44.13
CA SER A 11 8.11 73.17 -44.02
C SER A 11 7.90 72.04 -43.02
N GLY A 12 8.27 72.26 -41.76
CA GLY A 12 7.67 71.52 -40.66
C GLY A 12 6.56 72.37 -40.07
N ASN A 13 5.29 71.98 -40.24
CA ASN A 13 4.18 72.49 -39.45
C ASN A 13 4.37 72.00 -37.99
N LYS A 14 5.42 72.50 -37.31
CA LYS A 14 5.59 72.35 -35.87
C LYS A 14 4.64 73.36 -35.24
N ILE A 15 3.41 72.90 -35.05
CA ILE A 15 2.49 73.48 -34.07
C ILE A 15 3.18 73.29 -32.71
N LYS A 16 4.10 74.20 -32.34
CA LYS A 16 4.42 74.43 -30.94
C LYS A 16 3.17 75.11 -30.38
N LYS A 17 2.22 74.30 -29.92
CA LYS A 17 1.23 74.79 -28.97
C LYS A 17 2.03 75.28 -27.77
N GLU A 18 2.16 76.59 -27.62
CA GLU A 18 2.59 77.17 -26.37
C GLU A 18 1.57 76.73 -25.33
N LEU A 19 1.95 75.76 -24.50
CA LEU A 19 1.14 75.36 -23.38
C LEU A 19 1.10 76.56 -22.42
N SER A 20 -0.11 77.07 -22.16
CA SER A 20 -0.32 77.98 -21.05
C SER A 20 0.20 77.33 -19.76
N PHE A 21 0.68 78.13 -18.80
CA PHE A 21 1.11 77.62 -17.49
C PHE A 21 0.07 76.69 -16.85
N GLU A 22 -1.22 76.98 -17.06
CA GLU A 22 -2.34 76.18 -16.60
C GLU A 22 -2.44 74.81 -17.30
N SER A 23 -2.20 74.75 -18.61
CA SER A 23 -2.14 73.48 -19.35
C SER A 23 -0.90 72.64 -19.01
N ALA A 24 0.24 73.27 -18.72
CA ALA A 24 1.44 72.57 -18.26
C ALA A 24 1.24 72.00 -16.85
N TYR A 25 0.57 72.73 -15.96
CA TYR A 25 0.18 72.25 -14.64
C TYR A 25 -0.76 71.05 -14.73
N TYR A 26 -1.78 71.11 -15.61
CA TYR A 26 -2.70 70.00 -15.85
C TYR A 26 -2.00 68.74 -16.39
N LEU A 27 -1.06 68.89 -17.32
CA LEU A 27 -0.28 67.75 -17.82
C LEU A 27 0.61 67.15 -16.74
N LEU A 28 1.25 67.96 -15.89
CA LEU A 28 2.08 67.47 -14.79
C LEU A 28 1.24 66.76 -13.73
N SER A 29 0.06 67.29 -13.39
CA SER A 29 -0.85 66.62 -12.46
C SER A 29 -1.37 65.30 -13.02
N TYR A 30 -1.74 65.26 -14.30
CA TYR A 30 -2.16 64.03 -14.98
C TYR A 30 -1.02 63.00 -15.06
N ALA A 31 0.19 63.42 -15.43
CA ALA A 31 1.35 62.53 -15.45
C ALA A 31 1.67 61.96 -14.07
N LYS A 32 1.51 62.75 -13.02
CA LYS A 32 1.67 62.29 -11.63
C LYS A 32 0.59 61.28 -11.25
N GLU A 33 -0.67 61.53 -11.59
CA GLU A 33 -1.77 60.60 -11.33
C GLU A 33 -1.56 59.26 -12.04
N VAL A 34 -1.17 59.28 -13.33
CA VAL A 34 -0.83 58.06 -14.07
C VAL A 34 0.34 57.33 -13.43
N TYR A 35 1.38 58.05 -13.00
CA TYR A 35 2.52 57.45 -12.30
C TYR A 35 2.09 56.79 -10.98
N ASP A 36 1.30 57.48 -10.16
CA ASP A 36 0.85 57.00 -8.86
C ASP A 36 -0.03 55.75 -9.01
N VAL A 37 -0.95 55.73 -9.99
CA VAL A 37 -1.79 54.57 -10.32
C VAL A 37 -0.93 53.40 -10.82
N THR A 38 0.02 53.67 -11.72
CA THR A 38 0.90 52.62 -12.28
C THR A 38 1.78 52.01 -11.20
N LYS A 39 2.39 52.85 -10.34
CA LYS A 39 3.21 52.42 -9.22
C LYS A 39 2.41 51.60 -8.23
N SER A 40 1.24 52.09 -7.82
CA SER A 40 0.37 51.35 -6.90
C SER A 40 -0.05 50.01 -7.48
N THR A 41 -0.39 49.96 -8.78
CA THR A 41 -0.76 48.70 -9.45
C THR A 41 0.41 47.72 -9.46
N TYR A 42 1.61 48.20 -9.79
CA TYR A 42 2.83 47.38 -9.78
C TYR A 42 3.12 46.78 -8.40
N GLU A 43 3.03 47.59 -7.35
CA GLU A 43 3.27 47.16 -5.97
C GLU A 43 2.25 46.09 -5.54
N ILE A 44 0.96 46.31 -5.83
CA ILE A 44 -0.13 45.35 -5.53
C ILE A 44 0.11 44.02 -6.23
N VAL A 45 0.38 44.04 -7.55
CA VAL A 45 0.59 42.83 -8.35
C VAL A 45 1.84 42.08 -7.88
N THR A 46 2.91 42.80 -7.56
CA THR A 46 4.17 42.21 -7.11
C THR A 46 4.01 41.50 -5.77
N GLU A 47 3.36 42.14 -4.80
CA GLU A 47 3.14 41.53 -3.48
C GLU A 47 2.14 40.37 -3.54
N ALA A 48 1.05 40.52 -4.31
CA ALA A 48 0.08 39.44 -4.48
C ALA A 48 0.72 38.20 -5.14
N LYS A 49 1.57 38.40 -6.16
CA LYS A 49 2.32 37.32 -6.79
C LYS A 49 3.28 36.64 -5.81
N LYS A 50 3.99 37.40 -4.99
CA LYS A 50 4.89 36.86 -3.97
C LYS A 50 4.13 35.99 -2.96
N ASN A 51 2.94 36.42 -2.54
CA ASN A 51 2.08 35.64 -1.64
C ASN A 51 1.65 34.30 -2.27
N VAL A 52 1.31 34.28 -3.56
CA VAL A 52 0.97 33.04 -4.27
C VAL A 52 2.19 32.13 -4.48
N LEU A 53 3.36 32.68 -4.79
CA LEU A 53 4.60 31.91 -4.95
C LEU A 53 5.01 31.18 -3.67
N GLU A 54 4.75 31.77 -2.49
CA GLU A 54 5.02 31.13 -1.20
C GLU A 54 4.18 29.85 -1.03
N ILE A 55 2.91 29.89 -1.42
CA ILE A 55 2.01 28.73 -1.45
C ILE A 55 2.48 27.70 -2.47
N GLU A 56 2.78 28.11 -3.69
CA GLU A 56 3.21 27.19 -4.76
C GLU A 56 4.44 26.40 -4.33
N LYS A 57 5.38 27.06 -3.64
CA LYS A 57 6.58 26.43 -3.09
C LYS A 57 6.25 25.40 -1.99
N LEU A 58 5.25 25.67 -1.14
CA LEU A 58 4.79 24.71 -0.13
C LEU A 58 4.16 23.49 -0.81
N ILE A 59 3.28 23.72 -1.79
CA ILE A 59 2.60 22.67 -2.54
C ILE A 59 3.60 21.80 -3.31
N GLU A 60 4.61 22.42 -3.92
CA GLU A 60 5.63 21.71 -4.68
C GLU A 60 6.44 20.74 -3.82
N SER A 61 6.55 20.98 -2.51
CA SER A 61 7.23 20.07 -1.58
C SER A 61 6.49 18.73 -1.38
N TRP A 62 5.24 18.61 -1.78
CA TRP A 62 4.43 17.40 -1.56
C TRP A 62 4.64 16.33 -2.63
N LYS A 63 5.03 16.73 -3.84
CA LYS A 63 4.97 15.88 -5.05
C LYS A 63 5.92 14.68 -5.01
N ASP A 64 6.99 14.74 -4.21
CA ASP A 64 8.07 13.76 -4.21
C ASP A 64 8.09 12.86 -2.96
N ILE A 65 7.09 12.98 -2.07
CA ILE A 65 7.08 12.27 -0.78
C ILE A 65 5.85 11.36 -0.72
N PRO A 66 6.02 10.03 -0.78
CA PRO A 66 4.91 9.09 -0.62
C PRO A 66 4.49 8.98 0.86
N ILE A 67 3.19 8.80 1.09
CA ILE A 67 2.58 8.63 2.42
C ILE A 67 2.96 7.29 3.06
N TYR A 68 3.40 6.31 2.28
CA TYR A 68 3.89 5.04 2.79
C TYR A 68 5.26 4.81 2.21
N MET A 69 6.22 4.50 3.08
CA MET A 69 7.58 4.20 2.70
C MET A 69 8.18 3.22 3.70
N GLN A 70 8.93 2.25 3.19
CA GLN A 70 9.72 1.35 4.03
C GLN A 70 10.77 2.16 4.82
N GLU A 71 11.11 1.73 6.04
CA GLU A 71 12.15 2.38 6.84
C GLU A 71 13.52 2.32 6.14
N THR A 72 13.78 1.21 5.46
CA THR A 72 14.95 0.99 4.61
C THR A 72 14.51 0.30 3.32
N SER A 73 15.28 0.42 2.23
CA SER A 73 14.95 -0.20 0.94
C SER A 73 14.80 -1.73 0.99
N ASN A 74 15.28 -2.37 2.07
CA ASN A 74 15.31 -3.81 2.23
C ASN A 74 14.38 -4.31 3.35
N SER A 75 13.66 -3.43 4.04
CA SER A 75 12.73 -3.81 5.11
C SER A 75 11.32 -4.06 4.57
N LEU A 76 10.62 -5.03 5.13
CA LEU A 76 9.20 -5.25 4.86
C LEU A 76 8.38 -4.00 5.20
N MET A 77 7.28 -3.79 4.46
CA MET A 77 6.34 -2.72 4.73
C MET A 77 5.46 -3.09 5.94
N ASP A 78 5.49 -2.25 6.96
CA ASP A 78 4.55 -2.35 8.08
C ASP A 78 3.33 -1.47 7.81
N PHE A 79 2.29 -2.07 7.22
CA PHE A 79 1.01 -1.40 6.98
C PHE A 79 0.19 -1.16 8.25
N ARG A 80 0.57 -1.77 9.39
CA ARG A 80 -0.12 -1.66 10.68
C ARG A 80 0.50 -0.61 11.58
N ASN A 81 1.74 -0.20 11.35
CA ASN A 81 2.29 0.98 12.01
C ASN A 81 1.61 2.24 11.47
N VAL A 82 0.55 2.61 12.20
CA VAL A 82 -0.33 3.75 11.97
C VAL A 82 0.49 5.03 11.90
N ILE A 83 0.76 5.45 10.66
CA ILE A 83 1.35 6.73 10.29
C ILE A 83 2.72 6.93 10.96
N SER A 84 3.78 6.55 10.24
CA SER A 84 5.15 6.83 10.70
C SER A 84 5.33 8.33 10.99
N PRO A 85 6.26 8.74 11.87
CA PRO A 85 6.48 10.15 12.19
C PRO A 85 6.67 11.04 10.95
N SER A 86 7.31 10.50 9.91
CA SER A 86 7.50 11.16 8.62
C SER A 86 6.18 11.47 7.91
N VAL A 87 5.23 10.54 7.97
CA VAL A 87 3.92 10.65 7.33
C VAL A 87 3.00 11.55 8.14
N LYS A 88 3.07 11.49 9.47
CA LYS A 88 2.39 12.45 10.37
C LYS A 88 2.86 13.87 10.06
N LYS A 89 4.17 14.05 9.90
CA LYS A 89 4.77 15.33 9.53
C LYS A 89 4.30 15.79 8.15
N GLN A 90 4.19 14.90 7.18
CA GLN A 90 3.69 15.27 5.85
C GLN A 90 2.21 15.70 5.89
N ILE A 91 1.35 14.96 6.58
CA ILE A 91 -0.06 15.35 6.78
C ILE A 91 -0.14 16.69 7.52
N GLN A 92 0.71 16.91 8.54
CA GLN A 92 0.81 18.20 9.23
C GLN A 92 1.25 19.33 8.30
N ASN A 93 2.21 19.10 7.40
CA ASN A 93 2.64 20.10 6.41
C ASN A 93 1.52 20.48 5.44
N ILE A 94 0.73 19.49 4.98
CA ILE A 94 -0.45 19.72 4.12
C ILE A 94 -1.48 20.57 4.88
N LYS A 95 -1.75 20.24 6.16
CA LYS A 95 -2.65 21.04 7.02
C LYS A 95 -2.13 22.45 7.26
N ALA A 96 -0.86 22.61 7.59
CA ALA A 96 -0.22 23.92 7.81
C ALA A 96 -0.28 24.81 6.56
N THR A 97 -0.29 24.21 5.37
CA THR A 97 -0.47 24.97 4.12
C THR A 97 -1.87 25.55 3.99
N SER A 98 -2.91 24.90 4.54
CA SER A 98 -4.26 25.46 4.61
C SER A 98 -4.31 26.72 5.48
N GLU A 99 -3.60 26.74 6.60
CA GLU A 99 -3.47 27.93 7.47
C GLU A 99 -2.71 29.06 6.76
N CYS A 100 -1.59 28.73 6.10
CA CYS A 100 -0.82 29.68 5.30
C CYS A 100 -1.68 30.30 4.18
N MET A 101 -2.45 29.47 3.47
CA MET A 101 -3.37 29.90 2.41
C MET A 101 -4.43 30.87 2.94
N THR A 102 -5.02 30.57 4.09
CA THR A 102 -6.02 31.44 4.72
C THR A 102 -5.42 32.83 5.01
N ASN A 103 -4.16 32.90 5.43
CA ASN A 103 -3.46 34.16 5.65
C ASN A 103 -3.16 34.90 4.34
N VAL A 104 -2.75 34.19 3.29
CA VAL A 104 -2.54 34.79 1.95
C VAL A 104 -3.84 35.35 1.38
N LEU A 105 -4.95 34.64 1.53
CA LEU A 105 -6.26 35.11 1.08
C LEU A 105 -6.66 36.42 1.77
N LYS A 106 -6.48 36.52 3.09
CA LYS A 106 -6.73 37.78 3.83
C LYS A 106 -5.87 38.93 3.33
N LYS A 107 -4.56 38.70 3.19
CA LYS A 107 -3.61 39.71 2.69
C LYS A 107 -3.96 40.16 1.28
N ASN A 108 -4.27 39.24 0.38
CA ASN A 108 -4.56 39.55 -1.01
C ASN A 108 -5.91 40.24 -1.17
N LEU A 109 -6.91 39.90 -0.36
CA LEU A 109 -8.19 40.61 -0.32
C LEU A 109 -7.99 42.08 0.06
N GLU A 110 -7.19 42.35 1.10
CA GLU A 110 -6.84 43.71 1.53
C GLU A 110 -6.02 44.46 0.47
N LEU A 111 -5.04 43.80 -0.15
CA LEU A 111 -4.20 44.36 -1.21
C LEU A 111 -5.01 44.77 -2.44
N PHE A 112 -5.93 43.91 -2.88
CA PHE A 112 -6.75 44.17 -4.06
C PHE A 112 -7.93 45.11 -3.76
N LYS A 113 -8.26 45.35 -2.49
CA LYS A 113 -9.46 46.09 -2.06
C LYS A 113 -10.72 45.57 -2.76
N SER A 114 -10.79 44.27 -3.01
CA SER A 114 -11.87 43.63 -3.77
C SER A 114 -13.09 43.37 -2.88
N ASP A 115 -14.27 43.37 -3.48
CA ASP A 115 -15.48 42.84 -2.84
C ASP A 115 -15.38 41.31 -2.79
N PRO A 116 -15.49 40.68 -1.60
CA PRO A 116 -15.49 39.22 -1.47
C PRO A 116 -16.57 38.50 -2.28
N ASN A 117 -17.64 39.22 -2.66
CA ASN A 117 -18.75 38.67 -3.44
C ASN A 117 -18.60 38.93 -4.96
N SER A 118 -17.50 39.55 -5.38
CA SER A 118 -17.29 39.87 -6.80
C SER A 118 -16.92 38.62 -7.62
N ASN A 119 -17.28 38.62 -8.90
CA ASN A 119 -16.92 37.53 -9.81
C ASN A 119 -15.40 37.43 -10.01
N GLU A 120 -14.69 38.55 -9.93
CA GLU A 120 -13.23 38.63 -10.04
C GLU A 120 -12.57 37.94 -8.85
N TRP A 121 -13.06 38.19 -7.63
CA TRP A 121 -12.58 37.50 -6.43
C TRP A 121 -12.87 35.99 -6.51
N GLN A 122 -14.07 35.60 -6.95
CA GLN A 122 -14.39 34.19 -7.18
C GLN A 122 -13.45 33.55 -8.21
N GLY A 123 -13.15 34.24 -9.32
CA GLY A 123 -12.17 33.79 -10.30
C GLY A 123 -10.76 33.59 -9.71
N TYR A 124 -10.34 34.47 -8.81
CA TYR A 124 -9.08 34.34 -8.07
C TYR A 124 -9.09 33.11 -7.14
N LEU A 125 -10.19 32.85 -6.42
CA LEU A 125 -10.34 31.65 -5.59
C LEU A 125 -10.27 30.36 -6.43
N TYR A 126 -10.92 30.32 -7.60
CA TYR A 126 -10.82 29.20 -8.53
C TYR A 126 -9.39 28.97 -9.03
N TYR A 127 -8.65 30.03 -9.32
CA TYR A 127 -7.24 29.94 -9.68
C TYR A 127 -6.42 29.28 -8.58
N LEU A 128 -6.58 29.72 -7.32
CA LEU A 128 -5.87 29.11 -6.19
C LEU A 128 -6.28 27.65 -5.95
N ASP A 129 -7.57 27.34 -6.01
CA ASP A 129 -8.07 25.98 -5.92
C ASP A 129 -7.45 25.07 -6.97
N SER A 130 -7.21 25.56 -8.20
CA SER A 130 -6.57 24.78 -9.26
C SER A 130 -5.11 24.41 -8.95
N ILE A 131 -4.37 25.29 -8.25
CA ILE A 131 -2.99 25.01 -7.82
C ILE A 131 -2.99 23.92 -6.75
N ILE A 132 -3.89 24.03 -5.77
CA ILE A 132 -4.03 23.08 -4.67
C ILE A 132 -4.47 21.71 -5.20
N GLU A 133 -5.49 21.69 -6.05
CA GLU A 133 -5.99 20.46 -6.66
C GLU A 133 -4.87 19.74 -7.41
N LYS A 134 -4.09 20.46 -8.23
CA LYS A 134 -2.93 19.90 -8.93
C LYS A 134 -1.90 19.33 -7.94
N GLY A 135 -1.56 20.06 -6.90
CA GLY A 135 -0.61 19.63 -5.87
C GLY A 135 -1.05 18.36 -5.14
N LEU A 136 -2.32 18.28 -4.75
CA LEU A 136 -2.90 17.12 -4.09
C LEU A 136 -2.91 15.90 -5.03
N LYS A 137 -3.24 16.10 -6.32
CA LYS A 137 -3.15 15.05 -7.35
C LYS A 137 -1.74 14.52 -7.49
N ASP A 138 -0.74 15.40 -7.54
CA ASP A 138 0.66 15.01 -7.66
C ASP A 138 1.14 14.21 -6.43
N ALA A 139 0.77 14.63 -5.21
CA ALA A 139 1.10 13.91 -3.97
C ALA A 139 0.43 12.52 -3.88
N ILE A 140 -0.86 12.44 -4.25
CA ILE A 140 -1.60 11.16 -4.31
C ILE A 140 -0.99 10.26 -5.37
N ARG A 141 -0.70 10.78 -6.57
CA ARG A 141 -0.08 10.04 -7.67
C ARG A 141 1.27 9.46 -7.24
N CYS A 142 2.11 10.26 -6.58
CA CYS A 142 3.41 9.82 -6.06
C CYS A 142 3.25 8.63 -5.10
N SER A 143 2.33 8.74 -4.15
CA SER A 143 2.04 7.68 -3.18
C SER A 143 1.51 6.40 -3.84
N LEU A 144 0.57 6.52 -4.78
CA LEU A 144 0.05 5.38 -5.52
C LEU A 144 1.13 4.73 -6.39
N GLN A 145 1.95 5.51 -7.08
CA GLN A 145 3.05 4.98 -7.90
C GLN A 145 4.09 4.27 -7.04
N TYR A 146 4.35 4.73 -5.82
CA TYR A 146 5.24 4.04 -4.89
C TYR A 146 4.69 2.66 -4.54
N ILE A 147 3.43 2.55 -4.13
CA ILE A 147 2.81 1.24 -3.83
C ILE A 147 2.78 0.35 -5.08
N PHE A 148 2.37 0.90 -6.23
CA PHE A 148 2.33 0.16 -7.49
C PHE A 148 3.69 -0.44 -7.86
N LYS A 149 4.76 0.36 -7.84
CA LYS A 149 6.12 -0.12 -8.16
C LYS A 149 6.60 -1.22 -7.20
N ASN A 150 6.23 -1.11 -5.92
CA ASN A 150 6.60 -2.10 -4.90
C ASN A 150 5.69 -3.33 -4.88
N THR A 151 4.59 -3.32 -5.63
CA THR A 151 3.69 -4.48 -5.78
C THR A 151 3.70 -5.03 -7.20
N ASP A 152 4.60 -4.54 -8.07
CA ASP A 152 4.71 -4.98 -9.46
C ASP A 152 5.50 -6.29 -9.52
N PRO A 153 4.88 -7.43 -9.92
CA PRO A 153 5.58 -8.72 -10.04
C PRO A 153 6.79 -8.67 -10.98
N GLN A 154 6.77 -7.80 -12.00
CA GLN A 154 7.86 -7.66 -12.97
C GLN A 154 9.07 -6.93 -12.39
N ASN A 155 8.93 -6.26 -11.25
CA ASN A 155 9.97 -5.47 -10.64
C ASN A 155 10.89 -6.30 -9.73
N LYS A 156 11.73 -7.13 -10.36
CA LYS A 156 12.64 -8.09 -9.69
C LYS A 156 13.82 -7.47 -8.93
N LYS A 157 13.91 -6.13 -8.84
CA LYS A 157 15.04 -5.41 -8.22
C LYS A 157 14.76 -4.92 -6.81
N ILE A 158 13.55 -5.12 -6.31
CA ILE A 158 13.13 -4.65 -4.99
C ILE A 158 13.13 -5.83 -4.02
N ALA A 159 13.59 -5.62 -2.79
CA ALA A 159 13.40 -6.59 -1.72
C ALA A 159 11.89 -6.83 -1.49
N PRO A 160 11.48 -7.98 -0.92
CA PRO A 160 10.08 -8.24 -0.65
C PRO A 160 9.42 -7.08 0.09
N PHE A 161 8.26 -6.66 -0.41
CA PHE A 161 7.50 -5.54 0.14
C PHE A 161 6.59 -6.00 1.28
N CYS A 162 6.05 -7.22 1.18
CA CYS A 162 5.08 -7.76 2.12
C CYS A 162 5.40 -9.21 2.49
N LYS A 163 5.02 -9.60 3.72
CA LYS A 163 5.15 -10.95 4.25
C LYS A 163 3.81 -11.48 4.72
N ILE A 164 3.53 -12.74 4.39
CA ILE A 164 2.42 -13.52 4.95
C ILE A 164 3.05 -14.62 5.81
N CYS A 165 2.65 -14.73 7.07
CA CYS A 165 3.05 -15.85 7.92
C CYS A 165 2.00 -16.96 7.83
N MET A 166 2.45 -18.20 7.63
CA MET A 166 1.63 -19.41 7.66
C MET A 166 1.75 -20.06 9.04
N LEU A 167 0.60 -20.39 9.63
CA LEU A 167 0.47 -20.96 10.98
C LEU A 167 -0.35 -22.24 10.89
N LEU A 168 -0.03 -23.22 11.72
CA LEU A 168 -0.84 -24.41 11.90
C LEU A 168 -1.51 -24.38 13.27
N GLU A 169 -2.85 -24.36 13.29
CA GLU A 169 -3.65 -24.51 14.51
C GLU A 169 -4.56 -25.74 14.36
N GLN A 170 -5.88 -25.58 14.31
CA GLN A 170 -6.82 -26.62 13.87
C GLN A 170 -6.72 -26.85 12.36
N ASP A 171 -6.29 -25.83 11.63
CA ASP A 171 -6.03 -25.88 10.21
C ASP A 171 -4.97 -24.82 9.83
N ILE A 172 -4.57 -24.78 8.57
CA ILE A 172 -3.69 -23.75 8.01
C ILE A 172 -4.36 -22.37 8.13
N LYS A 173 -3.69 -21.46 8.84
CA LYS A 173 -4.10 -20.06 9.01
C LYS A 173 -3.01 -19.12 8.51
N PHE A 174 -3.42 -17.92 8.10
CA PHE A 174 -2.52 -16.89 7.58
C PHE A 174 -2.56 -15.61 8.40
N HIS A 175 -1.41 -14.96 8.48
CA HIS A 175 -1.28 -13.65 9.10
C HIS A 175 -0.46 -12.69 8.21
N PRO A 176 -1.06 -11.62 7.66
CA PRO A 176 -2.48 -11.28 7.71
C PRO A 176 -3.35 -12.35 7.03
N ARG A 177 -4.66 -12.31 7.31
CA ARG A 177 -5.59 -13.28 6.75
C ARG A 177 -5.68 -13.14 5.23
N LEU A 178 -6.01 -14.22 4.54
CA LEU A 178 -6.20 -14.24 3.08
C LEU A 178 -7.67 -14.47 2.67
N ASP A 179 -8.54 -14.81 3.62
CA ASP A 179 -9.98 -14.98 3.44
C ASP A 179 -10.70 -13.63 3.38
N ASP A 180 -11.97 -13.59 2.98
CA ASP A 180 -12.78 -12.35 2.90
C ASP A 180 -13.19 -11.76 4.26
N GLN A 181 -12.54 -12.19 5.35
CA GLN A 181 -12.82 -11.74 6.70
C GLN A 181 -12.09 -10.45 7.05
N GLU A 182 -12.51 -9.82 8.14
CA GLU A 182 -11.92 -8.56 8.61
C GLU A 182 -10.42 -8.74 8.95
N GLY A 183 -9.60 -7.76 8.55
CA GLY A 183 -8.16 -7.78 8.75
C GLY A 183 -7.38 -8.62 7.72
N ASN A 184 -8.00 -8.99 6.61
CA ASN A 184 -7.32 -9.66 5.50
C ASN A 184 -6.36 -8.72 4.74
N LEU A 185 -5.46 -9.31 3.96
CA LEU A 185 -4.44 -8.56 3.21
C LEU A 185 -5.06 -7.52 2.25
N SER A 186 -6.13 -7.89 1.54
CA SER A 186 -6.85 -6.98 0.64
C SER A 186 -7.42 -5.74 1.36
N SER A 187 -7.99 -5.91 2.55
CA SER A 187 -8.56 -4.83 3.37
C SER A 187 -7.46 -3.91 3.90
N ILE A 188 -6.30 -4.46 4.26
CA ILE A 188 -5.12 -3.67 4.65
C ILE A 188 -4.70 -2.76 3.50
N PHE A 189 -4.53 -3.30 2.29
CA PHE A 189 -4.18 -2.49 1.11
C PHE A 189 -5.29 -1.49 0.73
N ASN A 190 -6.56 -1.86 0.86
CA ASN A 190 -7.67 -0.91 0.63
C ASN A 190 -7.62 0.25 1.64
N SER A 191 -7.37 -0.02 2.92
CA SER A 191 -7.21 1.03 3.94
C SER A 191 -6.04 1.96 3.62
N VAL A 192 -4.92 1.42 3.15
CA VAL A 192 -3.76 2.19 2.68
C VAL A 192 -4.15 3.11 1.53
N LEU A 193 -4.86 2.59 0.53
CA LEU A 193 -5.36 3.38 -0.60
C LEU A 193 -6.32 4.48 -0.12
N ASP A 194 -7.27 4.17 0.75
CA ASP A 194 -8.22 5.15 1.29
C ASP A 194 -7.51 6.25 2.09
N GLN A 195 -6.49 5.89 2.87
CA GLN A 195 -5.64 6.84 3.58
C GLN A 195 -4.86 7.74 2.61
N ILE A 196 -4.37 7.23 1.48
CA ILE A 196 -3.73 8.04 0.45
C ILE A 196 -4.71 9.09 -0.11
N TYR A 197 -5.92 8.67 -0.50
CA TYR A 197 -6.92 9.61 -1.02
C TYR A 197 -7.45 10.57 0.06
N SER A 198 -7.33 10.23 1.35
CA SER A 198 -7.72 11.12 2.45
C SER A 198 -6.92 12.43 2.49
N LEU A 199 -5.77 12.53 1.80
CA LEU A 199 -5.07 13.80 1.61
C LEU A 199 -5.95 14.86 0.97
N ALA A 200 -6.81 14.47 0.03
CA ALA A 200 -7.71 15.39 -0.66
C ALA A 200 -8.77 16.02 0.25
N LYS A 201 -8.98 15.44 1.45
CA LYS A 201 -9.92 15.93 2.48
C LYS A 201 -9.27 16.87 3.49
N GLN A 202 -7.93 17.03 3.45
CA GLN A 202 -7.21 17.81 4.47
C GLN A 202 -7.34 19.33 4.27
N ILE A 203 -7.71 19.78 3.07
CA ILE A 203 -7.86 21.20 2.71
C ILE A 203 -9.27 21.40 2.17
N LYS A 204 -9.96 22.42 2.68
CA LYS A 204 -11.27 22.84 2.16
C LYS A 204 -11.09 23.70 0.92
N CYS A 205 -12.00 23.55 -0.04
CA CYS A 205 -12.02 24.40 -1.24
C CYS A 205 -12.32 25.83 -0.84
N PHE A 206 -11.66 26.78 -1.49
CA PHE A 206 -11.86 28.20 -1.20
C PHE A 206 -12.98 28.81 -2.04
N SER A 207 -13.17 28.35 -3.28
CA SER A 207 -14.27 28.80 -4.15
C SER A 207 -15.64 28.20 -3.80
N LYS A 208 -15.67 27.08 -3.08
CA LYS A 208 -16.89 26.31 -2.78
C LYS A 208 -16.98 26.04 -1.28
N SER A 209 -18.03 26.59 -0.67
CA SER A 209 -18.29 26.38 0.76
C SER A 209 -18.46 24.91 1.10
N ASP A 210 -17.83 24.48 2.19
CA ASP A 210 -17.91 23.16 2.80
C ASP A 210 -17.47 21.95 1.95
N SER A 211 -16.94 22.15 0.74
CA SER A 211 -16.38 21.07 -0.08
C SER A 211 -14.87 20.88 0.12
N ASP A 212 -14.39 19.69 -0.25
CA ASP A 212 -12.96 19.37 -0.38
C ASP A 212 -12.66 18.84 -1.80
N TYR A 213 -11.41 18.44 -2.04
CA TYR A 213 -10.96 18.02 -3.38
C TYR A 213 -11.16 16.52 -3.64
N TYR A 214 -11.73 15.76 -2.68
CA TYR A 214 -11.78 14.30 -2.75
C TYR A 214 -12.56 13.80 -3.95
N GLU A 215 -13.79 14.26 -4.16
CA GLU A 215 -14.64 13.79 -5.26
C GLU A 215 -14.01 14.05 -6.64
N THR A 216 -13.41 15.22 -6.83
CA THR A 216 -12.75 15.58 -8.09
C THR A 216 -11.55 14.69 -8.37
N ILE A 217 -10.72 14.45 -7.36
CA ILE A 217 -9.50 13.63 -7.48
C ILE A 217 -9.84 12.14 -7.60
N HIS A 218 -10.84 11.66 -6.86
CA HIS A 218 -11.28 10.26 -6.89
C HIS A 218 -11.80 9.84 -8.26
N ARG A 219 -12.38 10.78 -9.02
CA ARG A 219 -12.88 10.54 -10.40
C ARG A 219 -11.79 10.63 -11.46
N GLU A 220 -10.54 10.92 -11.10
CA GLU A 220 -9.43 11.01 -12.06
C GLU A 220 -9.07 9.61 -12.57
N ILE A 221 -9.38 9.36 -13.85
CA ILE A 221 -9.16 8.08 -14.53
C ILE A 221 -7.71 7.58 -14.39
N PRO A 222 -6.65 8.39 -14.60
CA PRO A 222 -5.27 7.97 -14.36
C PRO A 222 -5.01 7.42 -12.96
N LEU A 223 -5.55 8.03 -11.91
CA LEU A 223 -5.34 7.59 -10.53
C LEU A 223 -6.12 6.30 -10.23
N GLU A 224 -7.36 6.23 -10.70
CA GLU A 224 -8.18 5.02 -10.56
C GLU A 224 -7.55 3.82 -11.28
N THR A 225 -6.94 4.04 -12.45
CA THR A 225 -6.22 2.99 -13.19
C THR A 225 -5.06 2.41 -12.37
N VAL A 226 -4.24 3.27 -11.75
CA VAL A 226 -3.14 2.80 -10.89
C VAL A 226 -3.66 2.07 -9.66
N LYS A 227 -4.70 2.60 -9.01
CA LYS A 227 -5.35 1.96 -7.86
C LYS A 227 -5.90 0.58 -8.18
N LEU A 228 -6.60 0.41 -9.31
CA LEU A 228 -7.09 -0.90 -9.76
C LEU A 228 -5.95 -1.87 -10.07
N SER A 229 -4.84 -1.36 -10.61
CA SER A 229 -3.65 -2.19 -10.90
C SER A 229 -2.99 -2.69 -9.61
N ILE A 230 -2.89 -1.86 -8.57
CA ILE A 230 -2.45 -2.28 -7.23
C ILE A 230 -3.37 -3.37 -6.68
N LYS A 231 -4.69 -3.15 -6.72
CA LYS A 231 -5.67 -4.14 -6.22
C LYS A 231 -5.55 -5.48 -6.95
N LYS A 232 -5.34 -5.44 -8.27
CA LYS A 232 -5.12 -6.64 -9.08
C LYS A 232 -3.86 -7.36 -8.64
N ASN A 233 -2.72 -6.68 -8.54
CA ASN A 233 -1.46 -7.29 -8.12
C ASN A 233 -1.58 -7.95 -6.73
N VAL A 234 -2.26 -7.30 -5.79
CA VAL A 234 -2.52 -7.85 -4.46
C VAL A 234 -3.40 -9.10 -4.54
N SER A 235 -4.49 -9.06 -5.30
CA SER A 235 -5.38 -10.22 -5.49
C SER A 235 -4.65 -11.40 -6.14
N ASP A 236 -3.83 -11.15 -7.16
CA ASP A 236 -3.06 -12.18 -7.85
C ASP A 236 -2.03 -12.81 -6.89
N GLY A 237 -1.35 -12.00 -6.08
CA GLY A 237 -0.42 -12.46 -5.05
C GLY A 237 -1.09 -13.31 -3.96
N ILE A 238 -2.31 -12.92 -3.52
CA ILE A 238 -3.11 -13.71 -2.57
C ILE A 238 -3.46 -15.08 -3.15
N ASN A 239 -3.96 -15.10 -4.39
CA ASN A 239 -4.35 -16.35 -5.05
C ASN A 239 -3.16 -17.30 -5.22
N LYS A 240 -1.98 -16.77 -5.55
CA LYS A 240 -0.74 -17.56 -5.63
C LYS A 240 -0.30 -18.10 -4.27
N ALA A 241 -0.35 -17.27 -3.22
CA ALA A 241 -0.03 -17.73 -1.86
C ALA A 241 -0.96 -18.85 -1.39
N LEU A 242 -2.26 -18.73 -1.70
CA LEU A 242 -3.24 -19.78 -1.43
C LEU A 242 -2.95 -21.06 -2.22
N ALA A 243 -2.62 -20.95 -3.51
CA ALA A 243 -2.26 -22.10 -4.35
C ALA A 243 -1.01 -22.82 -3.84
N GLU A 244 0.04 -22.09 -3.47
CA GLU A 244 1.25 -22.67 -2.86
C GLU A 244 0.93 -23.37 -1.53
N SER A 245 0.04 -22.80 -0.72
CA SER A 245 -0.37 -23.42 0.55
C SER A 245 -1.10 -24.76 0.39
N GLN A 246 -1.73 -25.01 -0.77
CA GLN A 246 -2.43 -26.27 -1.02
C GLN A 246 -1.47 -27.46 -1.08
N GLN A 247 -0.20 -27.26 -1.45
CA GLN A 247 0.80 -28.32 -1.49
C GLN A 247 1.05 -28.93 -0.10
N PHE A 248 0.82 -28.16 0.97
CA PHE A 248 0.98 -28.63 2.35
C PHE A 248 -0.22 -29.44 2.84
N ARG A 249 -1.32 -29.50 2.09
CA ARG A 249 -2.51 -30.29 2.45
C ARG A 249 -2.25 -31.79 2.45
N ILE A 250 -1.19 -32.25 1.79
CA ILE A 250 -0.73 -33.65 1.88
C ILE A 250 -0.44 -34.10 3.32
N TYR A 251 -0.18 -33.16 4.23
CA TYR A 251 0.09 -33.44 5.63
C TYR A 251 -1.18 -33.37 6.52
N SER A 252 -2.37 -33.17 5.94
CA SER A 252 -3.60 -32.83 6.69
C SER A 252 -3.99 -33.84 7.74
N ASP A 253 -3.71 -35.11 7.49
CA ASP A 253 -3.99 -36.19 8.41
C ASP A 253 -3.32 -36.00 9.78
N LEU A 254 -2.14 -35.37 9.82
CA LEU A 254 -1.37 -35.18 11.04
C LEU A 254 -2.06 -34.23 12.05
N TRP A 255 -2.87 -33.29 11.57
CA TRP A 255 -3.64 -32.36 12.43
C TRP A 255 -5.15 -32.59 12.41
N SER A 256 -5.67 -33.36 11.45
CA SER A 256 -7.10 -33.61 11.30
C SER A 256 -7.56 -34.87 12.04
N LYS A 257 -6.69 -35.88 12.17
CA LYS A 257 -7.01 -37.17 12.81
C LYS A 257 -6.46 -37.23 14.24
N ASP A 258 -7.18 -37.93 15.12
CA ASP A 258 -6.67 -38.22 16.45
C ASP A 258 -5.66 -39.38 16.39
N VAL A 259 -4.48 -39.15 16.97
CA VAL A 259 -3.37 -40.11 16.99
C VAL A 259 -3.80 -41.43 17.64
N ASP A 260 -4.57 -41.38 18.73
CA ASP A 260 -4.96 -42.56 19.49
C ASP A 260 -6.04 -43.38 18.76
N GLU A 261 -6.95 -42.71 18.03
CA GLU A 261 -7.95 -43.38 17.19
C GLU A 261 -7.28 -44.12 16.03
N VAL A 262 -6.39 -43.45 15.29
CA VAL A 262 -5.67 -44.07 14.16
C VAL A 262 -4.74 -45.18 14.63
N LEU A 263 -4.06 -45.01 15.77
CA LEU A 263 -3.27 -46.10 16.36
C LEU A 263 -4.14 -47.28 16.78
N THR A 264 -5.34 -47.05 17.32
CA THR A 264 -6.24 -48.13 17.75
C THR A 264 -6.70 -48.94 16.55
N ASP A 265 -7.09 -48.25 15.47
CA ASP A 265 -7.48 -48.84 14.20
C ASP A 265 -6.33 -49.65 13.59
N PHE A 266 -5.13 -49.06 13.50
CA PHE A 266 -3.92 -49.74 13.03
C PHE A 266 -3.59 -50.99 13.84
N VAL A 267 -3.80 -50.98 15.16
CA VAL A 267 -3.56 -52.14 16.02
C VAL A 267 -4.59 -53.26 15.81
N LEU A 268 -5.83 -52.92 15.44
CA LEU A 268 -6.88 -53.89 15.15
C LEU A 268 -6.74 -54.50 13.74
N HIS A 269 -6.46 -53.66 12.75
CA HIS A 269 -6.61 -53.98 11.33
C HIS A 269 -5.28 -54.07 10.56
N GLY A 270 -4.18 -53.58 11.14
CA GLY A 270 -2.88 -53.52 10.47
C GLY A 270 -2.75 -52.27 9.60
N PRO A 271 -1.76 -52.21 8.68
CA PRO A 271 -1.65 -51.12 7.71
C PRO A 271 -2.92 -51.06 6.86
N MET A 272 -3.59 -49.91 6.87
CA MET A 272 -4.77 -49.68 6.05
C MET A 272 -4.34 -49.61 4.58
N PRO A 273 -5.01 -50.29 3.65
CA PRO A 273 -4.78 -50.07 2.22
C PRO A 273 -5.16 -48.62 1.86
N ASP A 274 -4.37 -47.97 1.00
CA ASP A 274 -4.74 -46.70 0.37
C ASP A 274 -5.99 -46.93 -0.50
N ILE A 275 -7.16 -46.68 0.06
CA ILE A 275 -8.44 -46.77 -0.65
C ILE A 275 -8.70 -45.38 -1.24
N ASP A 276 -8.81 -45.28 -2.58
CA ASP A 276 -9.35 -44.09 -3.23
C ASP A 276 -10.79 -43.84 -2.73
N ASP A 277 -11.08 -42.62 -2.28
CA ASP A 277 -12.37 -42.17 -1.72
C ASP A 277 -13.59 -42.37 -2.66
N GLU A 278 -13.42 -42.90 -3.88
CA GLU A 278 -14.50 -43.20 -4.84
C GLU A 278 -15.22 -44.54 -4.59
N PHE A 279 -14.71 -45.40 -3.70
CA PHE A 279 -15.35 -46.67 -3.34
C PHE A 279 -15.73 -46.71 -1.85
N GLU A 280 -16.74 -45.91 -1.46
CA GLU A 280 -17.52 -46.13 -0.23
C GLU A 280 -18.42 -47.38 -0.36
N GLU A 281 -17.84 -48.53 -0.70
CA GLU A 281 -18.43 -49.80 -0.27
C GLU A 281 -17.99 -50.03 1.18
N GLU A 282 -18.87 -50.59 2.00
CA GLU A 282 -18.63 -50.92 3.40
C GLU A 282 -17.49 -51.96 3.48
N ILE A 283 -16.23 -51.50 3.47
CA ILE A 283 -15.06 -52.36 3.55
C ILE A 283 -15.08 -53.02 4.92
N VAL A 284 -15.38 -54.32 4.93
CA VAL A 284 -15.26 -55.15 6.12
C VAL A 284 -13.78 -55.24 6.46
N LEU A 285 -13.34 -54.43 7.42
CA LEU A 285 -11.95 -54.44 7.89
C LEU A 285 -11.69 -55.74 8.65
N GLU A 286 -10.91 -56.63 8.04
CA GLU A 286 -10.47 -57.86 8.68
C GLU A 286 -9.61 -57.52 9.92
N LEU A 287 -9.79 -58.28 11.00
CA LEU A 287 -8.94 -58.16 12.18
C LEU A 287 -7.58 -58.78 11.87
N LYS A 288 -6.62 -57.94 11.47
CA LYS A 288 -5.28 -58.36 11.11
C LYS A 288 -4.24 -57.57 11.93
N PRO A 289 -3.97 -57.97 13.18
CA PRO A 289 -3.00 -57.26 14.02
C PRO A 289 -1.66 -57.06 13.29
N PRO A 290 -1.03 -55.89 13.44
CA PRO A 290 0.17 -55.55 12.69
C PRO A 290 1.39 -56.38 13.13
N THR A 291 2.32 -56.59 12.20
CA THR A 291 3.64 -57.16 12.47
C THR A 291 4.60 -56.11 13.01
N GLU A 292 5.75 -56.56 13.57
CA GLU A 292 6.81 -55.63 13.95
C GLU A 292 7.37 -54.85 12.75
N GLU A 293 7.47 -55.47 11.58
CA GLU A 293 7.98 -54.83 10.37
C GLU A 293 7.02 -53.75 9.87
N GLU A 294 5.72 -54.00 9.91
CA GLU A 294 4.69 -53.00 9.56
C GLU A 294 4.78 -51.76 10.46
N PHE A 295 4.94 -51.93 11.78
CA PHE A 295 5.20 -50.81 12.69
C PHE A 295 6.49 -50.05 12.35
N ARG A 296 7.56 -50.76 11.96
CA ARG A 296 8.84 -50.13 11.60
C ARG A 296 8.73 -49.33 10.31
N THR A 297 7.96 -49.83 9.34
CA THR A 297 7.68 -49.14 8.09
C THR A 297 6.91 -47.85 8.35
N GLU A 298 5.84 -47.88 9.15
CA GLU A 298 5.10 -46.67 9.55
C GLU A 298 5.98 -45.65 10.29
N ILE A 299 6.80 -46.11 11.23
CA ILE A 299 7.76 -45.23 11.91
C ILE A 299 8.76 -44.61 10.93
N ALA A 300 9.23 -45.38 9.94
CA ALA A 300 10.14 -44.89 8.91
C ALA A 300 9.48 -43.86 7.97
N GLN A 301 8.18 -43.98 7.71
CA GLN A 301 7.42 -42.96 6.96
C GLN A 301 7.43 -41.62 7.71
N PHE A 302 7.21 -41.60 9.04
CA PHE A 302 7.31 -40.36 9.81
C PHE A 302 8.72 -39.75 9.78
N ASP A 303 9.78 -40.58 9.83
CA ASP A 303 11.15 -40.11 9.69
C ASP A 303 11.42 -39.53 8.27
N GLN A 304 10.76 -40.07 7.23
CA GLN A 304 10.80 -39.52 5.88
C GLN A 304 10.05 -38.19 5.77
N LEU A 305 8.86 -38.06 6.37
CA LEU A 305 8.10 -36.81 6.42
C LEU A 305 8.89 -35.71 7.12
N GLN A 306 9.63 -36.05 8.19
CA GLN A 306 10.52 -35.11 8.87
C GLN A 306 11.63 -34.59 7.94
N LYS A 307 12.27 -35.47 7.16
CA LYS A 307 13.30 -35.06 6.19
C LYS A 307 12.74 -34.17 5.10
N GLN A 308 11.57 -34.52 4.55
CA GLN A 308 10.89 -33.69 3.56
C GLN A 308 10.58 -32.29 4.12
N LEU A 309 10.17 -32.22 5.40
CA LEU A 309 9.92 -30.94 6.06
C LEU A 309 11.21 -30.11 6.22
N ASP A 310 12.34 -30.74 6.53
CA ASP A 310 13.64 -30.07 6.65
C ASP A 310 14.11 -29.48 5.31
N ASP A 311 13.82 -30.14 4.18
CA ASP A 311 14.17 -29.68 2.82
C ASP A 311 13.37 -28.43 2.37
N ILE A 312 12.18 -28.21 2.94
CA ILE A 312 11.35 -27.04 2.59
C ILE A 312 11.98 -25.76 3.15
N PRO A 313 12.22 -24.72 2.34
CA PRO A 313 12.78 -23.47 2.85
C PRO A 313 11.80 -22.78 3.82
N PRO A 314 12.30 -22.11 4.88
CA PRO A 314 11.45 -21.44 5.87
C PRO A 314 10.70 -20.22 5.30
N VAL A 315 11.22 -19.65 4.21
CA VAL A 315 10.62 -18.52 3.49
C VAL A 315 10.53 -18.88 2.02
N ILE A 316 9.32 -18.80 1.47
CA ILE A 316 9.00 -19.10 0.06
C ILE A 316 8.66 -17.79 -0.63
N GLU A 317 9.29 -17.53 -1.78
CA GLU A 317 8.97 -16.37 -2.62
C GLU A 317 7.73 -16.69 -3.47
N ILE A 318 6.63 -15.96 -3.25
CA ILE A 318 5.38 -16.09 -4.00
C ILE A 318 5.41 -15.18 -5.23
N GLU A 319 5.85 -13.94 -5.00
CA GLU A 319 6.12 -12.93 -6.01
C GLU A 319 7.36 -12.13 -5.57
N SER A 320 7.95 -11.37 -6.49
CA SER A 320 9.10 -10.49 -6.20
C SER A 320 8.85 -9.55 -5.01
N TRP A 321 7.60 -9.19 -4.76
CA TRP A 321 7.19 -8.33 -3.66
C TRP A 321 6.55 -9.05 -2.47
N LEU A 322 6.24 -10.35 -2.58
CA LEU A 322 5.44 -11.09 -1.60
C LEU A 322 6.12 -12.40 -1.21
N ILE A 323 6.40 -12.55 0.09
CA ILE A 323 6.97 -13.78 0.65
C ILE A 323 5.98 -14.47 1.60
N LEU A 324 6.04 -15.79 1.62
CA LEU A 324 5.32 -16.67 2.54
C LEU A 324 6.33 -17.24 3.56
N ASP A 325 6.18 -16.87 4.81
CA ASP A 325 6.98 -17.35 5.94
C ASP A 325 6.27 -18.56 6.56
N VAL A 326 6.85 -19.74 6.35
CA VAL A 326 6.30 -21.03 6.80
C VAL A 326 6.98 -21.52 8.08
N THR A 327 7.86 -20.73 8.69
CA THR A 327 8.68 -21.14 9.84
C THR A 327 7.81 -21.69 10.99
N ALA A 328 6.80 -20.92 11.41
CA ALA A 328 5.91 -21.31 12.50
C ALA A 328 5.04 -22.53 12.14
N PHE A 329 4.57 -22.62 10.90
CA PHE A 329 3.87 -23.83 10.41
C PHE A 329 4.78 -25.07 10.51
N LYS A 330 6.03 -24.96 10.05
CA LYS A 330 7.00 -26.07 10.11
C LYS A 330 7.27 -26.52 11.54
N GLU A 331 7.46 -25.58 12.46
CA GLU A 331 7.69 -25.89 13.89
C GLU A 331 6.53 -26.68 14.50
N THR A 332 5.29 -26.25 14.25
CA THR A 332 4.11 -26.98 14.73
C THR A 332 3.98 -28.35 14.06
N LEU A 333 4.19 -28.44 12.74
CA LEU A 333 4.08 -29.70 12.01
C LEU A 333 5.14 -30.71 12.46
N LEU A 334 6.38 -30.26 12.69
CA LEU A 334 7.45 -31.10 13.23
C LEU A 334 7.07 -31.66 14.60
N THR A 335 6.46 -30.84 15.45
CA THR A 335 5.99 -31.27 16.78
C THR A 335 4.90 -32.34 16.65
N LEU A 336 3.99 -32.22 15.68
CA LEU A 336 2.99 -33.24 15.39
C LEU A 336 3.65 -34.53 14.91
N ILE A 337 4.54 -34.49 13.91
CA ILE A 337 5.25 -35.68 13.40
C ILE A 337 5.97 -36.42 14.54
N GLN A 338 6.63 -35.68 15.43
CA GLN A 338 7.28 -36.25 16.61
C GLN A 338 6.29 -36.90 17.58
N LYS A 339 5.11 -36.30 17.79
CA LYS A 339 4.03 -36.88 18.60
C LYS A 339 3.57 -38.21 18.00
N TRP A 340 3.24 -38.23 16.70
CA TRP A 340 2.82 -39.43 15.95
C TRP A 340 3.89 -40.54 16.05
N SER A 341 5.13 -40.25 15.67
CA SER A 341 6.26 -41.20 15.74
C SER A 341 6.46 -41.76 17.16
N THR A 342 6.35 -40.91 18.19
CA THR A 342 6.49 -41.34 19.59
C THR A 342 5.35 -42.23 20.06
N SER A 343 4.11 -41.95 19.65
CA SER A 343 2.95 -42.79 19.97
C SER A 343 3.07 -44.18 19.35
N TYR A 344 3.45 -44.28 18.06
CA TYR A 344 3.73 -45.55 17.39
C TYR A 344 4.85 -46.33 18.07
N LYS A 345 5.98 -45.66 18.40
CA LYS A 345 7.10 -46.28 19.14
C LYS A 345 6.66 -46.82 20.50
N LYS A 346 5.86 -46.06 21.27
CA LYS A 346 5.33 -46.49 22.57
C LYS A 346 4.40 -47.70 22.43
N LYS A 347 3.49 -47.67 21.45
CA LYS A 347 2.55 -48.78 21.22
C LYS A 347 3.25 -50.06 20.78
N LEU A 348 4.27 -49.94 19.94
CA LEU A 348 5.12 -51.07 19.55
C LEU A 348 5.77 -51.72 20.79
N ILE A 349 6.34 -50.92 21.70
CA ILE A 349 6.96 -51.43 22.94
C ILE A 349 5.91 -52.14 23.83
N GLU A 350 4.71 -51.56 23.94
CA GLU A 350 3.60 -52.14 24.71
C GLU A 350 3.17 -53.49 24.12
N LEU A 351 2.92 -53.57 22.81
CA LEU A 351 2.46 -54.79 22.15
C LEU A 351 3.53 -55.89 22.13
N LYS A 352 4.81 -55.52 22.01
CA LYS A 352 5.93 -56.46 22.19
C LYS A 352 5.94 -57.06 23.59
N ARG A 353 5.74 -56.25 24.63
CA ARG A 353 5.68 -56.74 26.03
C ARG A 353 4.49 -57.67 26.26
N LEU A 354 3.36 -57.38 25.63
CA LEU A 354 2.14 -58.18 25.76
C LEU A 354 2.11 -59.42 24.86
N GLY A 355 3.08 -59.59 23.94
CA GLY A 355 3.13 -60.70 23.00
C GLY A 355 1.97 -60.71 21.99
N LYS A 356 1.36 -59.54 21.71
CA LYS A 356 0.16 -59.39 20.87
C LYS A 356 0.45 -59.05 19.40
N LEU A 357 1.71 -59.09 18.98
CA LEU A 357 2.08 -58.85 17.58
C LEU A 357 1.86 -60.12 16.76
N ARG A 358 1.38 -59.95 15.52
CA ARG A 358 1.32 -61.04 14.55
C ARG A 358 2.75 -61.48 14.23
N LYS A 359 3.03 -62.78 14.35
CA LYS A 359 4.30 -63.35 13.92
C LYS A 359 4.27 -63.46 12.39
N ILE A 360 5.40 -63.18 11.75
CA ILE A 360 5.59 -63.49 10.33
C ILE A 360 5.55 -65.02 10.24
N GLU A 361 4.60 -65.58 9.49
CA GLU A 361 4.67 -66.98 9.12
C GLU A 361 5.89 -67.10 8.21
N GLU A 362 6.95 -67.75 8.71
CA GLU A 362 7.99 -68.26 7.83
C GLU A 362 7.30 -69.28 6.92
N ASP A 363 7.08 -68.93 5.66
CA ASP A 363 6.71 -69.88 4.61
C ASP A 363 7.82 -70.94 4.56
N GLY A 364 7.61 -72.00 5.33
CA GLY A 364 8.32 -73.25 5.23
C GLY A 364 7.89 -73.91 3.93
N ASP A 365 8.90 -74.25 3.13
CA ASP A 365 8.91 -75.20 2.02
C ASP A 365 7.61 -76.02 1.83
N LEU A 366 7.01 -75.92 0.63
CA LEU A 366 6.64 -77.08 -0.21
C LEU A 366 6.23 -76.68 -1.63
#